data_AF-Q8VXK8-F1
#
_entry.id   AF-Q8VXK8-F1
#
_cell.length_a   1.000
_cell.length_b   1.000
_cell.length_c   1.000
_cell.angle_alpha   90.00
_cell.angle_beta   90.00
_cell.angle_gamma   90.00
#
_symmetry.space_group_name_H-M   'P 1'
#
loop_
_entity.id
_entity.type
_entity.pdbx_description
1 polymer ?
#
loop_
_entity_poly.entity_id
_entity_poly.type
_entity_poly.pdbx_seq_one_letter_code
_entity_poly.pdbx_strand_id
1 'polypeptide(L)'
;SDSGKDAGRLSAAWQLYKAQEELIKVAKQFGIKLTMFHGRGGTVGRGGGPTHLAILSQPPDTIHGSLRVTVQGEVIEQSFEEEHLCFRTLQRFTAATLEHGMHPPISPKQEWRELMDEMAVVATEEYRSYVFHNKRFVEYFRLATPETEYGRMNIGSRPSKRKPSGGIESLRAIPWIFAWTQTRFHLPVWLGFGAAFRHVLEKDIRNLHMLQQMYNEWPVFRVTIDLVEMVFAEEDPGIAALYDKLLVSEDLWLFGSQLRSNFVETKDLLLKVAGHRELLEGDPYLKQRLRLRDSYITTLNGCQAYTLKRIRDPNFHGNLRPHLSKETSSTKPAADLVKLNPTSEYAPGLEDTLILTMKGIAA
;
A
#
# COMPACT_ATOMS: atom_id res chain seq x y z
N SER A 1 5.26 -7.05 1.94
CA SER A 1 3.93 -7.19 1.33
C SER A 1 3.35 -8.60 1.41
N ASP A 2 4.14 -9.65 1.18
CA ASP A 2 3.61 -11.03 1.16
C ASP A 2 2.95 -11.45 2.48
N SER A 3 3.62 -11.26 3.63
CA SER A 3 3.05 -11.56 4.95
C SER A 3 1.82 -10.70 5.27
N GLY A 4 1.81 -9.43 4.83
CA GLY A 4 0.67 -8.53 5.02
C GLY A 4 -0.57 -8.96 4.23
N LYS A 5 -0.39 -9.63 3.09
CA LYS A 5 -1.50 -10.23 2.32
C LYS A 5 -2.11 -11.45 3.04
N ASP A 6 -1.35 -12.11 3.91
CA ASP A 6 -1.81 -13.32 4.60
C ASP A 6 -2.58 -13.01 5.89
N ALA A 7 -2.14 -12.01 6.65
CA ALA A 7 -2.62 -11.77 8.01
C ALA A 7 -2.87 -10.29 8.35
N GLY A 8 -2.85 -9.39 7.36
CA GLY A 8 -2.90 -7.96 7.61
C GLY A 8 -1.54 -7.38 8.00
N ARG A 9 -1.39 -6.07 7.79
CA ARG A 9 -0.08 -5.42 7.88
C ARG A 9 0.44 -5.28 9.30
N LEU A 10 -0.42 -5.02 10.30
CA LEU A 10 -0.02 -4.90 11.70
C LEU A 10 0.61 -6.20 12.21
N SER A 11 -0.11 -7.32 12.07
CA SER A 11 0.33 -8.65 12.47
C SER A 11 1.60 -9.08 11.74
N ALA A 12 1.68 -8.80 10.44
CA ALA A 12 2.88 -9.07 9.65
C ALA A 12 4.10 -8.29 10.13
N ALA A 13 3.95 -7.00 10.47
CA ALA A 13 5.05 -6.19 10.98
C ALA A 13 5.53 -6.68 12.34
N TRP A 14 4.60 -6.99 13.24
CA TRP A 14 4.92 -7.50 14.57
C TRP A 14 5.61 -8.86 14.52
N GLN A 15 5.07 -9.79 13.74
CA GLN A 15 5.67 -11.12 13.60
C GLN A 15 7.05 -11.05 12.92
N LEU A 16 7.25 -10.11 11.99
CA LEU A 16 8.56 -9.90 11.36
C LEU A 16 9.59 -9.32 12.35
N TYR A 17 9.17 -8.46 13.27
CA TYR A 17 10.04 -7.96 14.33
C TYR A 17 10.51 -9.10 15.24
N LYS A 18 9.56 -9.88 15.80
CA LYS A 18 9.87 -11.04 16.64
C LYS A 18 10.74 -12.08 15.94
N ALA A 19 10.42 -12.40 14.68
CA ALA A 19 11.20 -13.36 13.90
C ALA A 19 12.66 -12.92 13.75
N GLN A 20 12.92 -11.63 13.50
CA GLN A 20 14.27 -11.11 13.39
C GLN A 20 15.02 -11.16 14.74
N GLU A 21 14.35 -10.85 15.85
CA GLU A 21 14.92 -10.98 17.21
C GLU A 21 15.33 -12.42 17.54
N GLU A 22 14.50 -13.41 17.20
CA GLU A 22 14.83 -14.82 17.46
C GLU A 22 15.93 -15.34 16.53
N LEU A 23 15.89 -14.97 15.25
CA LEU A 23 16.93 -15.36 14.28
C LEU A 23 18.30 -14.81 14.68
N ILE A 24 18.40 -13.57 15.17
CA ILE A 24 19.69 -13.03 15.59
C ILE A 24 20.23 -13.71 16.85
N LYS A 25 19.36 -14.10 17.80
CA LYS A 25 19.77 -14.87 18.99
C LYS A 25 20.38 -16.21 18.58
N VAL A 26 19.70 -16.94 17.69
CA VAL A 26 20.20 -18.23 17.18
C VAL A 26 21.50 -18.04 16.40
N ALA A 27 21.57 -17.07 15.49
CA ALA A 27 22.80 -16.82 14.73
C ALA A 27 24.01 -16.53 15.62
N LYS A 28 23.82 -15.75 16.69
CA LYS A 28 24.85 -15.47 17.71
C LYS A 28 25.31 -16.73 18.45
N GLN A 29 24.37 -17.61 18.84
CA GLN A 29 24.71 -18.88 19.51
C GLN A 29 25.65 -19.76 18.68
N PHE A 30 25.50 -19.73 17.35
CA PHE A 30 26.31 -20.52 16.42
C PHE A 30 27.48 -19.74 15.79
N GLY A 31 27.74 -18.50 16.20
CA GLY A 31 28.81 -17.67 15.62
C GLY A 31 28.61 -17.34 14.14
N ILE A 32 27.36 -17.30 13.65
CA ILE A 32 27.02 -17.02 12.26
C ILE A 32 26.75 -15.53 12.08
N LYS A 33 27.40 -14.90 11.10
CA LYS A 33 27.04 -13.54 10.67
C LYS A 33 25.80 -13.60 9.78
N LEU A 34 24.64 -13.24 10.34
CA LEU A 34 23.36 -13.20 9.63
C LEU A 34 23.21 -11.86 8.88
N THR A 35 22.76 -11.93 7.63
CA THR A 35 22.36 -10.75 6.84
C THR A 35 20.88 -10.87 6.48
N MET A 36 20.07 -9.91 6.96
CA MET A 36 18.67 -9.81 6.57
C MET A 36 18.54 -9.18 5.17
N PHE A 37 17.80 -9.84 4.28
CA PHE A 37 17.42 -9.25 2.99
C PHE A 37 15.97 -8.74 3.05
N HIS A 38 15.82 -7.42 3.14
CA HIS A 38 14.51 -6.78 3.20
C HIS A 38 13.85 -6.74 1.81
N GLY A 39 12.71 -7.43 1.72
CA GLY A 39 11.87 -7.45 0.53
C GLY A 39 11.02 -6.19 0.35
N ARG A 40 10.11 -6.24 -0.62
CA ARG A 40 9.24 -5.11 -1.03
C ARG A 40 8.19 -4.72 0.02
N GLY A 41 7.81 -3.44 0.02
CA GLY A 41 6.67 -2.91 0.75
C GLY A 41 6.84 -2.76 2.27
N GLY A 42 8.05 -3.01 2.78
CA GLY A 42 8.43 -2.63 4.15
C GLY A 42 8.75 -1.13 4.24
N THR A 43 8.79 -0.62 5.47
CA THR A 43 9.16 0.77 5.79
C THR A 43 10.53 1.15 5.24
N VAL A 44 11.48 0.19 5.25
CA VAL A 44 12.86 0.37 4.75
C VAL A 44 12.91 0.61 3.23
N GLY A 45 12.02 -0.01 2.44
CA GLY A 45 12.10 -0.06 0.98
C GLY A 45 11.24 0.95 0.22
N ARG A 46 10.37 1.71 0.91
CA ARG A 46 9.37 2.57 0.26
C ARG A 46 9.68 4.05 0.21
N GLY A 47 10.70 4.55 0.89
CA GLY A 47 11.09 5.98 0.83
C GLY A 47 10.01 7.01 1.22
N GLY A 48 8.77 6.58 1.51
CA GLY A 48 7.63 7.42 1.88
C GLY A 48 7.49 7.64 3.39
N GLY A 49 8.21 6.87 4.21
CA GLY A 49 8.61 7.27 5.56
C GLY A 49 10.12 7.50 5.58
N PRO A 50 10.71 8.09 6.64
CA PRO A 50 12.14 8.31 6.70
C PRO A 50 12.88 6.97 6.68
N THR A 51 13.36 6.51 5.52
CA THR A 51 14.11 5.24 5.38
C THR A 51 15.26 5.16 6.37
N HIS A 52 15.84 6.32 6.71
CA HIS A 52 16.80 6.46 7.79
C HIS A 52 16.27 5.91 9.12
N LEU A 53 15.13 6.43 9.61
CA LEU A 53 14.51 5.96 10.85
C LEU A 53 14.04 4.50 10.75
N ALA A 54 13.57 4.06 9.58
CA ALA A 54 13.17 2.67 9.37
C ALA A 54 14.35 1.68 9.54
N ILE A 55 15.56 2.07 9.13
CA ILE A 55 16.79 1.29 9.38
C ILE A 55 17.15 1.33 10.87
N LEU A 56 17.15 2.52 11.48
CA LEU A 56 17.44 2.67 12.92
C LEU A 56 16.43 1.92 13.81
N SER A 57 15.22 1.69 13.33
CA SER A 57 14.18 0.95 14.05
C SER A 57 14.35 -0.56 14.03
N GLN A 58 15.23 -1.14 13.20
CA GLN A 58 15.37 -2.60 13.16
C GLN A 58 15.74 -3.16 14.54
N PRO A 59 15.34 -4.40 14.89
CA PRO A 59 15.70 -4.96 16.20
C PRO A 59 17.20 -4.89 16.45
N PRO A 60 17.65 -4.72 17.71
CA PRO A 60 19.07 -4.67 18.03
C PRO A 60 19.85 -5.83 17.40
N ASP A 61 21.08 -5.55 16.95
CA ASP A 61 22.01 -6.55 16.41
C ASP A 61 21.58 -7.23 15.08
N THR A 62 20.50 -6.80 14.43
CA THR A 62 20.04 -7.46 13.19
C THR A 62 20.76 -7.02 11.92
N ILE A 63 21.52 -5.92 11.96
CA ILE A 63 22.18 -5.34 10.79
C ILE A 63 23.69 -5.63 10.78
N HIS A 64 24.42 -5.40 11.87
CA HIS A 64 25.87 -5.64 12.01
C HIS A 64 26.71 -5.26 10.78
N GLY A 65 26.47 -4.05 10.26
CA GLY A 65 27.20 -3.49 9.10
C GLY A 65 26.91 -4.17 7.76
N SER A 66 25.91 -5.05 7.67
CA SER A 66 25.52 -5.73 6.43
C SER A 66 24.02 -5.57 6.18
N LEU A 67 23.67 -4.55 5.39
CA LEU A 67 22.30 -4.26 5.01
C LEU A 67 22.05 -4.66 3.54
N ARG A 68 20.98 -5.42 3.29
CA ARG A 68 20.48 -5.67 1.93
C ARG A 68 19.01 -5.29 1.85
N VAL A 69 18.68 -4.34 0.96
CA VAL A 69 17.32 -3.81 0.79
C VAL A 69 16.92 -3.87 -0.67
N THR A 70 15.67 -4.21 -0.93
CA THR A 70 15.06 -4.09 -2.25
C THR A 70 14.67 -2.63 -2.50
N VAL A 71 15.27 -1.98 -3.50
CA VAL A 71 14.74 -0.74 -4.08
C VAL A 71 13.59 -1.11 -5.01
N GLN A 72 12.40 -0.58 -4.75
CA GLN A 72 11.25 -0.87 -5.61
C GLN A 72 11.28 -0.01 -6.88
N GLY A 73 10.72 -0.53 -7.98
CA GLY A 73 10.68 0.19 -9.26
C GLY A 73 9.94 1.52 -9.15
N GLU A 74 8.86 1.56 -8.35
CA GLU A 74 8.07 2.79 -8.14
C GLU A 74 8.82 3.91 -7.38
N VAL A 75 9.98 3.63 -6.77
CA VAL A 75 10.79 4.62 -6.03
C VAL A 75 12.18 4.84 -6.62
N ILE A 76 12.50 4.17 -7.74
CA ILE A 76 13.85 4.20 -8.33
C ILE A 76 14.20 5.62 -8.80
N GLU A 77 13.25 6.28 -9.46
CA GLU A 77 13.38 7.63 -10.00
C GLU A 77 13.64 8.64 -8.87
N GLN A 78 12.73 8.69 -7.88
CA GLN A 78 12.86 9.56 -6.70
C GLN A 78 14.18 9.34 -5.94
N SER A 79 14.70 8.12 -5.94
CA SER A 79 15.88 7.76 -5.15
C SER A 79 17.20 8.04 -5.86
N PHE A 80 17.25 7.93 -7.20
CA PHE A 80 18.51 7.84 -7.95
C PHE A 80 18.57 8.67 -9.24
N GLU A 81 17.48 9.24 -9.74
CA GLU A 81 17.50 9.97 -11.02
C GLU A 81 18.23 11.33 -10.90
N GLU A 82 17.92 12.11 -9.86
CA GLU A 82 18.55 13.42 -9.64
C GLU A 82 19.82 13.27 -8.80
N GLU A 83 20.89 13.96 -9.20
CA GLU A 83 22.24 13.78 -8.66
C GLU A 83 22.31 14.02 -7.14
N HIS A 84 21.71 15.11 -6.65
CA HIS A 84 21.72 15.42 -5.23
C HIS A 84 20.85 14.45 -4.41
N LEU A 85 19.71 14.02 -4.94
CA LEU A 85 18.85 13.02 -4.30
C LEU A 85 19.52 11.64 -4.26
N CYS A 86 20.21 11.24 -5.33
CA CYS A 86 21.03 10.03 -5.39
C CYS A 86 22.09 10.04 -4.29
N PHE A 87 22.85 11.13 -4.17
CA PHE A 87 23.84 11.29 -3.11
C PHE A 87 23.20 11.17 -1.72
N ARG A 88 22.09 11.88 -1.46
CA ARG A 88 21.36 11.80 -0.18
C ARG A 88 20.82 10.39 0.09
N THR A 89 20.49 9.62 -0.94
CA THR A 89 20.07 8.23 -0.82
C THR A 89 21.22 7.35 -0.34
N LEU A 90 22.37 7.42 -0.99
CA LEU A 90 23.54 6.66 -0.58
C LEU A 90 24.02 7.06 0.83
N GLN A 91 23.98 8.36 1.14
CA GLN A 91 24.33 8.91 2.45
C GLN A 91 23.44 8.34 3.55
N ARG A 92 22.10 8.37 3.40
CA ARG A 92 21.19 7.93 4.47
C ARG A 92 21.28 6.43 4.73
N PHE A 93 21.45 5.60 3.69
CA PHE A 93 21.64 4.16 3.84
C PHE A 93 22.93 3.85 4.59
N THR A 94 24.03 4.52 4.23
CA THR A 94 25.33 4.35 4.90
C THR A 94 25.27 4.79 6.36
N ALA A 95 24.76 5.99 6.62
CA ALA A 95 24.69 6.56 7.95
C ALA A 95 23.82 5.72 8.90
N ALA A 96 22.59 5.39 8.51
CA ALA A 96 21.68 4.65 9.38
C ALA A 96 22.15 3.21 9.64
N THR A 97 22.79 2.57 8.66
CA THR A 97 23.38 1.22 8.82
C THR A 97 24.52 1.24 9.83
N LEU A 98 25.38 2.26 9.75
CA LEU A 98 26.51 2.44 10.66
C LEU A 98 26.03 2.76 12.08
N GLU A 99 25.12 3.74 12.21
CA GLU A 99 24.57 4.16 13.49
C GLU A 99 23.84 3.03 14.21
N HIS A 100 22.97 2.28 13.53
CA HIS A 100 22.26 1.15 14.13
C HIS A 100 23.20 0.13 14.79
N GLY A 101 24.34 -0.14 14.15
CA GLY A 101 25.33 -1.10 14.67
C GLY A 101 26.09 -0.62 15.90
N MET A 102 26.12 0.69 16.18
CA MET A 102 26.82 1.29 17.33
C MET A 102 25.87 1.87 18.38
N HIS A 103 24.64 2.18 17.98
CA HIS A 103 23.59 2.79 18.79
C HIS A 103 22.26 2.09 18.47
N PRO A 104 22.04 0.86 18.97
CA PRO A 104 20.82 0.12 18.72
C PRO A 104 19.61 0.81 19.38
N PRO A 105 18.39 0.63 18.83
CA PRO A 105 17.19 1.22 19.40
C PRO A 105 16.85 0.57 20.75
N ILE A 106 16.00 1.24 21.52
CA ILE A 106 15.46 0.69 22.77
C ILE A 106 14.71 -0.61 22.50
N SER A 107 14.90 -1.59 23.40
CA SER A 107 14.08 -2.80 23.41
C SER A 107 12.66 -2.43 23.88
N PRO A 108 11.60 -3.00 23.29
CA PRO A 108 10.26 -2.71 23.73
C PRO A 108 10.03 -3.23 25.16
N LYS A 109 9.30 -2.43 25.94
CA LYS A 109 8.85 -2.80 27.28
C LYS A 109 7.92 -4.03 27.20
N GLN A 110 7.82 -4.79 28.29
CA GLN A 110 7.07 -6.05 28.29
C GLN A 110 5.57 -5.82 27.99
N GLU A 111 5.00 -4.78 28.58
CA GLU A 111 3.62 -4.34 28.34
C GLU A 111 3.36 -3.95 26.88
N TRP A 112 4.35 -3.42 26.16
CA TRP A 112 4.23 -3.11 24.74
C TRP A 112 4.20 -4.38 23.89
N ARG A 113 4.99 -5.40 24.27
CA ARG A 113 4.97 -6.70 23.57
C ARG A 113 3.63 -7.40 23.75
N GLU A 114 3.12 -7.42 24.98
CA GLU A 114 1.83 -8.01 25.32
C GLU A 114 0.68 -7.34 24.57
N LEU A 115 0.68 -6.01 24.52
CA LEU A 115 -0.32 -5.25 23.76
C LEU A 115 -0.24 -5.56 22.25
N MET A 116 0.97 -5.64 21.68
CA MET A 116 1.16 -5.98 20.27
C MET A 116 0.76 -7.42 19.95
N ASP A 117 1.00 -8.38 20.86
CA ASP A 117 0.57 -9.77 20.71
C ASP A 117 -0.96 -9.86 20.66
N GLU A 118 -1.66 -9.15 21.55
CA GLU A 118 -3.13 -9.08 21.56
C GLU A 118 -3.68 -8.42 20.30
N MET A 119 -3.15 -7.24 19.94
CA MET A 119 -3.56 -6.51 18.73
C MET A 119 -3.36 -7.31 17.44
N ALA A 120 -2.28 -8.07 17.34
CA ALA A 120 -1.98 -8.88 16.16
C ALA A 120 -3.01 -10.01 15.95
N VAL A 121 -3.57 -10.59 17.02
CA VAL A 121 -4.61 -11.61 16.91
C VAL A 121 -5.88 -11.00 16.32
N VAL A 122 -6.36 -9.89 16.90
CA VAL A 122 -7.59 -9.21 16.47
C VAL A 122 -7.45 -8.65 15.06
N ALA A 123 -6.33 -8.02 14.73
CA ALA A 123 -6.08 -7.52 13.37
C ALA A 123 -6.10 -8.64 12.33
N THR A 124 -5.52 -9.80 12.66
CA THR A 124 -5.51 -10.97 11.76
C THR A 124 -6.92 -11.51 11.55
N GLU A 125 -7.69 -11.61 12.63
CA GLU A 125 -9.08 -12.10 12.56
C GLU A 125 -9.94 -11.18 11.70
N GLU A 126 -9.93 -9.87 11.95
CA GLU A 126 -10.67 -8.91 11.14
C GLU A 126 -10.22 -9.00 9.67
N TYR A 127 -8.92 -8.91 9.40
CA TYR A 127 -8.39 -8.98 8.04
C TYR A 127 -8.85 -10.24 7.29
N ARG A 128 -8.69 -11.43 7.91
CA ARG A 128 -9.06 -12.69 7.28
C ARG A 128 -10.57 -12.86 7.16
N SER A 129 -11.36 -12.28 8.07
CA SER A 129 -12.83 -12.29 7.99
C SER A 129 -13.33 -11.65 6.69
N TYR A 130 -12.73 -10.54 6.27
CA TYR A 130 -13.04 -9.89 4.99
C TYR A 130 -12.38 -10.60 3.81
N VAL A 131 -11.07 -10.85 3.87
CA VAL A 131 -10.29 -11.21 2.68
C VAL A 131 -10.44 -12.69 2.28
N PHE A 132 -10.58 -13.59 3.26
CA PHE A 132 -10.59 -15.04 3.02
C PHE A 132 -11.91 -15.71 3.39
N HIS A 133 -12.57 -15.28 4.46
CA HIS A 133 -13.78 -15.96 4.96
C HIS A 133 -15.06 -15.42 4.31
N ASN A 134 -15.08 -14.15 3.88
CA ASN A 134 -16.22 -13.59 3.18
C ASN A 134 -16.25 -14.08 1.71
N LYS A 135 -17.22 -14.93 1.41
CA LYS A 135 -17.41 -15.55 0.08
C LYS A 135 -17.58 -14.54 -1.06
N ARG A 136 -18.05 -13.32 -0.75
CA ARG A 136 -18.33 -12.26 -1.74
C ARG A 136 -17.14 -11.34 -1.97
N PHE A 137 -16.07 -11.46 -1.19
CA PHE A 137 -14.92 -10.56 -1.27
C PHE A 137 -14.22 -10.59 -2.63
N VAL A 138 -13.99 -11.78 -3.18
CA VAL A 138 -13.29 -11.92 -4.46
C VAL A 138 -14.08 -11.31 -5.61
N GLU A 139 -15.41 -11.44 -5.58
CA GLU A 139 -16.31 -10.80 -6.53
C GLU A 139 -16.23 -9.28 -6.42
N TYR A 140 -16.42 -8.75 -5.20
CA TYR A 140 -16.29 -7.32 -4.93
C TYR A 140 -14.94 -6.76 -5.37
N PHE A 141 -13.83 -7.43 -5.02
CA PHE A 141 -12.48 -7.02 -5.38
C PHE A 141 -12.29 -6.88 -6.91
N ARG A 142 -12.79 -7.83 -7.69
CA ARG A 142 -12.66 -7.80 -9.16
C ARG A 142 -13.52 -6.72 -9.79
N LEU A 143 -14.66 -6.40 -9.20
CA LEU A 143 -15.54 -5.33 -9.67
C LEU A 143 -15.03 -3.95 -9.27
N ALA A 144 -14.65 -3.78 -8.00
CA ALA A 144 -14.24 -2.49 -7.44
C ALA A 144 -12.85 -2.05 -7.92
N THR A 145 -12.00 -2.96 -8.41
CA THR A 145 -10.62 -2.67 -8.80
C THR A 145 -10.31 -3.08 -10.25
N PRO A 146 -9.25 -2.53 -10.87
CA PRO A 146 -8.79 -2.96 -12.20
C PRO A 146 -7.94 -4.25 -12.21
N GLU A 147 -8.04 -5.13 -11.20
CA GLU A 147 -7.17 -6.32 -11.10
C GLU A 147 -7.27 -7.25 -12.31
N THR A 148 -8.49 -7.46 -12.82
CA THR A 148 -8.71 -8.37 -13.95
C THR A 148 -8.07 -7.85 -15.22
N GLU A 149 -8.22 -6.55 -15.49
CA GLU A 149 -7.61 -5.88 -16.64
C GLU A 149 -6.10 -5.82 -16.52
N TYR A 150 -5.55 -5.52 -15.33
CA TYR A 150 -4.11 -5.54 -15.09
C TYR A 150 -3.49 -6.91 -15.44
N GLY A 151 -4.18 -8.01 -15.13
CA GLY A 151 -3.71 -9.36 -15.46
C GLY A 151 -3.79 -9.72 -16.95
N ARG A 152 -4.61 -9.02 -17.73
CA ARG A 152 -4.78 -9.23 -19.18
C ARG A 152 -3.91 -8.31 -20.03
N MET A 153 -3.59 -7.13 -19.51
CA MET A 153 -2.82 -6.11 -20.21
C MET A 153 -1.32 -6.32 -20.06
N ASN A 154 -0.55 -5.88 -21.06
CA ASN A 154 0.91 -5.99 -21.10
C ASN A 154 1.61 -4.93 -20.22
N ILE A 155 1.20 -4.81 -18.95
CA ILE A 155 1.73 -3.85 -17.97
C ILE A 155 2.71 -4.56 -17.02
N GLY A 156 2.36 -5.77 -16.56
CA GLY A 156 3.19 -6.56 -15.66
C GLY A 156 4.07 -7.56 -16.41
N SER A 157 5.35 -7.69 -16.03
CA SER A 157 6.28 -8.67 -16.61
C SER A 157 6.01 -10.12 -16.17
N ARG A 158 5.09 -10.33 -15.23
CA ARG A 158 4.83 -11.62 -14.58
C ARG A 158 3.33 -11.88 -14.48
N PRO A 159 2.87 -13.14 -14.59
CA PRO A 159 1.46 -13.49 -14.36
C PRO A 159 0.95 -12.98 -13.01
N SER A 160 -0.28 -12.46 -12.96
CA SER A 160 -0.86 -11.91 -11.72
C SER A 160 -1.11 -12.98 -10.65
N LYS A 161 -1.46 -14.20 -11.07
CA LYS A 161 -1.76 -15.34 -10.19
C LYS A 161 -0.79 -16.50 -10.39
N ARG A 162 -0.61 -17.29 -9.32
CA ARG A 162 0.10 -18.58 -9.37
C ARG A 162 -0.78 -19.69 -9.94
N LYS A 163 -2.10 -19.63 -9.70
CA LYS A 163 -3.12 -20.55 -10.23
C LYS A 163 -4.30 -19.73 -10.77
N PRO A 164 -4.73 -19.86 -12.03
CA PRO A 164 -5.76 -19.00 -12.64
C PRO A 164 -7.11 -19.00 -11.91
N SER A 165 -7.53 -20.16 -11.40
CA SER A 165 -8.83 -20.36 -10.73
C SER A 165 -8.83 -20.10 -9.22
N GLY A 166 -7.71 -19.67 -8.62
CA GLY A 166 -7.61 -19.50 -7.18
C GLY A 166 -8.19 -18.17 -6.66
N GLY A 167 -8.45 -18.13 -5.35
CA GLY A 167 -8.80 -16.93 -4.59
C GLY A 167 -7.60 -16.01 -4.36
N ILE A 168 -7.68 -15.17 -3.33
CA ILE A 168 -6.63 -14.20 -2.95
C ILE A 168 -5.31 -14.89 -2.59
N GLU A 169 -5.35 -16.15 -2.14
CA GLU A 169 -4.17 -16.99 -1.85
C GLU A 169 -3.29 -17.18 -3.09
N SER A 170 -3.93 -17.29 -4.26
CA SER A 170 -3.25 -17.48 -5.54
C SER A 170 -2.70 -16.18 -6.15
N LEU A 171 -3.24 -15.03 -5.72
CA LEU A 171 -2.84 -13.71 -6.19
C LEU A 171 -1.49 -13.31 -5.61
N ARG A 172 -0.60 -12.79 -6.46
CA ARG A 172 0.70 -12.29 -6.02
C ARG A 172 0.57 -10.94 -5.30
N ALA A 173 1.54 -10.62 -4.45
CA ALA A 173 1.52 -9.40 -3.67
C ALA A 173 1.56 -8.10 -4.50
N ILE A 174 2.20 -8.07 -5.69
CA ILE A 174 2.17 -6.87 -6.56
C ILE A 174 0.75 -6.58 -7.04
N PRO A 175 0.07 -7.49 -7.77
CA PRO A 175 -1.30 -7.25 -8.21
C PRO A 175 -2.24 -6.88 -7.07
N TRP A 176 -2.06 -7.52 -5.90
CA TRP A 176 -2.85 -7.22 -4.71
C TRP A 176 -2.73 -5.77 -4.27
N ILE A 177 -1.51 -5.27 -4.05
CA ILE A 177 -1.30 -3.88 -3.64
C ILE A 177 -1.70 -2.92 -4.77
N PHE A 178 -1.25 -3.22 -5.99
CA PHE A 178 -1.47 -2.38 -7.17
C PHE A 178 -2.95 -2.09 -7.41
N ALA A 179 -3.80 -3.13 -7.41
CA ALA A 179 -5.22 -2.98 -7.70
C ALA A 179 -5.94 -2.04 -6.72
N TRP A 180 -5.61 -2.10 -5.43
CA TRP A 180 -6.19 -1.22 -4.41
C TRP A 180 -5.58 0.19 -4.37
N THR A 181 -4.32 0.34 -4.79
CA THR A 181 -3.69 1.65 -4.98
C THR A 181 -4.34 2.40 -6.14
N GLN A 182 -4.65 1.70 -7.24
CA GLN A 182 -5.31 2.31 -8.40
C GLN A 182 -6.66 2.95 -8.08
N THR A 183 -7.36 2.46 -7.05
CA THR A 183 -8.68 2.95 -6.65
C THR A 183 -8.66 3.91 -5.47
N ARG A 184 -7.47 4.39 -5.05
CA ARG A 184 -7.28 5.29 -3.91
C ARG A 184 -7.88 4.75 -2.60
N PHE A 185 -7.90 3.42 -2.43
CA PHE A 185 -8.52 2.78 -1.26
C PHE A 185 -7.56 1.94 -0.40
N HIS A 186 -6.39 1.56 -0.94
CA HIS A 186 -5.25 0.94 -0.24
C HIS A 186 -5.57 -0.07 0.89
N LEU A 187 -6.70 -0.78 0.77
CA LEU A 187 -7.23 -1.75 1.73
C LEU A 187 -6.17 -2.69 2.34
N PRO A 188 -5.20 -3.22 1.57
CA PRO A 188 -4.16 -4.10 2.11
C PRO A 188 -3.24 -3.50 3.17
N VAL A 189 -3.20 -2.18 3.29
CA VAL A 189 -2.26 -1.47 4.16
C VAL A 189 -2.84 -1.25 5.56
N TRP A 190 -4.13 -0.89 5.65
CA TRP A 190 -4.76 -0.46 6.90
C TRP A 190 -5.78 -1.46 7.47
N LEU A 191 -6.30 -2.39 6.67
CA LEU A 191 -7.31 -3.34 7.16
C LEU A 191 -6.76 -4.19 8.32
N GLY A 192 -7.49 -4.26 9.43
CA GLY A 192 -7.08 -4.89 10.68
C GLY A 192 -6.62 -3.91 11.77
N PHE A 193 -6.13 -2.71 11.41
CA PHE A 193 -5.68 -1.73 12.41
C PHE A 193 -6.86 -1.17 13.22
N GLY A 194 -7.98 -0.86 12.57
CA GLY A 194 -9.17 -0.31 13.22
C GLY A 194 -9.69 -1.22 14.32
N ALA A 195 -9.93 -2.50 14.04
CA ALA A 195 -10.37 -3.44 15.06
C ALA A 195 -9.35 -3.63 16.18
N ALA A 196 -8.06 -3.71 15.86
CA ALA A 196 -7.03 -3.88 16.88
C ALA A 196 -6.95 -2.69 17.84
N PHE A 197 -7.00 -1.45 17.32
CA PHE A 197 -7.05 -0.26 18.16
C PHE A 197 -8.32 -0.19 18.99
N ARG A 198 -9.49 -0.41 18.36
CA ARG A 198 -10.78 -0.38 19.06
C ARG A 198 -10.78 -1.38 20.23
N HIS A 199 -10.36 -2.61 19.96
CA HIS A 199 -10.32 -3.68 20.95
C HIS A 199 -9.52 -3.32 22.20
N VAL A 200 -8.28 -2.85 22.02
CA VAL A 200 -7.44 -2.52 23.18
C VAL A 200 -7.91 -1.27 23.90
N LEU A 201 -8.51 -0.29 23.21
CA LEU A 201 -9.06 0.91 23.82
C LEU A 201 -10.34 0.64 24.63
N GLU A 202 -11.19 -0.28 24.16
CA GLU A 202 -12.39 -0.73 24.89
C GLU A 202 -12.04 -1.56 26.13
N LYS A 203 -10.93 -2.31 26.07
CA LYS A 203 -10.46 -3.14 27.19
C LYS A 203 -9.92 -2.32 28.36
N ASP A 204 -9.14 -1.27 28.09
CA ASP A 204 -8.60 -0.37 29.11
C ASP A 204 -8.30 1.01 28.52
N ILE A 205 -8.89 2.05 29.08
CA ILE A 205 -8.68 3.44 28.65
C ILE A 205 -7.21 3.89 28.75
N ARG A 206 -6.42 3.27 29.63
CA ARG A 206 -4.98 3.52 29.78
C ARG A 206 -4.18 3.07 28.56
N ASN A 207 -4.72 2.15 27.75
CA ASN A 207 -4.07 1.67 26.54
C ASN A 207 -3.90 2.78 25.51
N LEU A 208 -4.74 3.82 25.49
CA LEU A 208 -4.51 4.97 24.63
C LEU A 208 -3.19 5.66 24.96
N HIS A 209 -2.94 5.91 26.25
CA HIS A 209 -1.70 6.53 26.69
C HIS A 209 -0.49 5.64 26.38
N MET A 210 -0.62 4.33 26.58
CA MET A 210 0.43 3.38 26.23
C MET A 210 0.74 3.36 24.73
N LEU A 211 -0.27 3.38 23.86
CA LEU A 211 -0.08 3.46 22.40
C LEU A 211 0.59 4.78 21.98
N GLN A 212 0.20 5.90 22.61
CA GLN A 212 0.86 7.19 22.38
C GLN A 212 2.31 7.19 22.87
N GLN A 213 2.61 6.55 24.00
CA GLN A 213 3.98 6.35 24.47
C GLN A 213 4.78 5.47 23.50
N MET A 214 4.20 4.37 23.02
CA MET A 214 4.84 3.52 22.01
C MET A 214 5.15 4.30 20.73
N TYR A 215 4.24 5.16 20.27
CA TYR A 215 4.47 6.00 19.08
C TYR A 215 5.61 7.00 19.28
N ASN A 216 5.71 7.61 20.46
CA ASN A 216 6.76 8.61 20.76
C ASN A 216 8.12 7.98 21.11
N GLU A 217 8.12 6.83 21.79
CA GLU A 217 9.34 6.24 22.38
C GLU A 217 9.86 5.04 21.61
N TRP A 218 9.02 4.27 20.90
CA TRP A 218 9.41 3.03 20.24
C TRP A 218 9.53 3.18 18.72
N PRO A 219 10.76 3.25 18.16
CA PRO A 219 10.96 3.57 16.74
C PRO A 219 10.23 2.65 15.76
N VAL A 220 10.11 1.35 16.08
CA VAL A 220 9.44 0.35 15.23
C VAL A 220 7.95 0.66 15.10
N PHE A 221 7.32 0.97 16.24
CA PHE A 221 5.90 1.29 16.26
C PHE A 221 5.66 2.61 15.53
N ARG A 222 6.49 3.63 15.79
CA ARG A 222 6.45 4.90 15.08
C ARG A 222 6.48 4.75 13.57
N VAL A 223 7.52 4.10 13.01
CA VAL A 223 7.64 3.95 11.55
C VAL A 223 6.53 3.09 10.94
N THR A 224 5.91 2.21 11.75
CA THR A 224 4.77 1.41 11.32
C THR A 224 3.52 2.29 11.17
N ILE A 225 3.27 3.17 12.15
CA ILE A 225 2.17 4.14 12.11
C ILE A 225 2.40 5.20 11.03
N ASP A 226 3.59 5.80 10.96
CA ASP A 226 3.96 6.82 9.96
C ASP A 226 3.69 6.34 8.53
N LEU A 227 3.99 5.07 8.24
CA LEU A 227 3.74 4.50 6.93
C LEU A 227 2.24 4.39 6.63
N VAL A 228 1.44 3.95 7.61
CA VAL A 228 -0.01 3.83 7.42
C VAL A 228 -0.63 5.22 7.31
N GLU A 229 -0.15 6.21 8.06
CA GLU A 229 -0.57 7.61 7.96
C GLU A 229 -0.27 8.22 6.59
N MET A 230 0.94 8.00 6.06
CA MET A 230 1.31 8.41 4.71
C MET A 230 0.39 7.78 3.67
N VAL A 231 0.05 6.50 3.81
CA VAL A 231 -0.86 5.83 2.88
C VAL A 231 -2.28 6.41 2.98
N PHE A 232 -2.77 6.70 4.19
CA PHE A 232 -4.04 7.41 4.35
C PHE A 232 -4.05 8.79 3.67
N ALA A 233 -2.91 9.48 3.62
CA ALA A 233 -2.80 10.77 2.92
C ALA A 233 -2.83 10.63 1.39
N GLU A 234 -2.58 9.45 0.85
CA GLU A 234 -2.73 9.12 -0.58
C GLU A 234 -4.14 8.62 -0.91
N GLU A 235 -4.99 8.32 0.06
CA GLU A 235 -6.31 7.71 -0.13
C GLU A 235 -7.46 8.73 -0.30
N ASP A 236 -8.49 8.33 -1.03
CA ASP A 236 -9.72 9.12 -1.21
C ASP A 236 -10.95 8.18 -1.24
N PRO A 237 -11.70 8.07 -0.13
CA PRO A 237 -12.88 7.20 -0.07
C PRO A 237 -14.02 7.66 -0.99
N GLY A 238 -14.03 8.93 -1.43
CA GLY A 238 -14.97 9.45 -2.42
C GLY A 238 -14.68 8.91 -3.82
N ILE A 239 -13.39 8.85 -4.20
CA ILE A 239 -12.97 8.16 -5.43
C ILE A 239 -13.29 6.66 -5.34
N ALA A 240 -12.97 6.00 -4.22
CA ALA A 240 -13.31 4.59 -4.05
C ALA A 240 -14.84 4.34 -4.19
N ALA A 241 -15.68 5.23 -3.65
CA ALA A 241 -17.13 5.16 -3.81
C ALA A 241 -17.60 5.38 -5.26
N LEU A 242 -16.89 6.19 -6.05
CA LEU A 242 -17.15 6.34 -7.49
C LEU A 242 -16.93 5.02 -8.24
N TYR A 243 -15.85 4.30 -7.95
CA TYR A 243 -15.59 2.98 -8.55
C TYR A 243 -16.70 1.99 -8.19
N ASP A 244 -17.10 1.94 -6.92
CA ASP A 244 -18.23 1.11 -6.48
C ASP A 244 -19.50 1.44 -7.26
N LYS A 245 -19.89 2.72 -7.31
CA LYS A 245 -21.12 3.16 -7.97
C LYS A 245 -21.15 2.80 -9.47
N LEU A 246 -20.00 2.87 -10.14
CA LEU A 246 -19.92 2.63 -11.58
C LEU A 246 -19.74 1.15 -11.94
N LEU A 247 -19.01 0.39 -11.13
CA LEU A 247 -18.47 -0.93 -11.52
C LEU A 247 -19.02 -2.09 -10.69
N VAL A 248 -19.47 -1.83 -9.46
CA VAL A 248 -19.91 -2.86 -8.53
C VAL A 248 -21.43 -3.00 -8.61
N SER A 249 -21.92 -4.25 -8.54
CA SER A 249 -23.34 -4.55 -8.53
C SER A 249 -24.02 -4.02 -7.25
N GLU A 250 -25.29 -3.61 -7.36
CA GLU A 250 -26.01 -2.94 -6.26
C GLU A 250 -26.07 -3.77 -4.98
N ASP A 251 -26.15 -5.09 -5.12
CA ASP A 251 -26.19 -6.05 -4.02
C ASP A 251 -24.85 -6.20 -3.25
N LEU A 252 -23.77 -5.58 -3.74
CA LEU A 252 -22.46 -5.47 -3.08
C LEU A 252 -22.17 -4.06 -2.53
N TRP A 253 -23.01 -3.07 -2.79
CA TRP A 253 -22.76 -1.69 -2.34
C TRP A 253 -22.71 -1.56 -0.82
N LEU A 254 -23.54 -2.31 -0.10
CA LEU A 254 -23.50 -2.33 1.37
C LEU A 254 -22.13 -2.80 1.89
N PHE A 255 -21.56 -3.82 1.24
CA PHE A 255 -20.24 -4.35 1.60
C PHE A 255 -19.13 -3.31 1.38
N GLY A 256 -19.13 -2.64 0.22
CA GLY A 256 -18.19 -1.55 -0.04
C GLY A 256 -18.36 -0.36 0.92
N SER A 257 -19.60 -0.04 1.30
CA SER A 257 -19.88 1.00 2.30
C SER A 257 -19.34 0.63 3.68
N GLN A 258 -19.46 -0.64 4.10
CA GLN A 258 -18.90 -1.13 5.36
C GLN A 258 -17.37 -0.99 5.38
N LEU A 259 -16.69 -1.34 4.29
CA LEU A 259 -15.25 -1.15 4.16
C LEU A 259 -14.86 0.33 4.27
N ARG A 260 -15.60 1.24 3.63
CA ARG A 260 -15.35 2.69 3.75
C ARG A 260 -15.64 3.24 5.15
N SER A 261 -16.64 2.71 5.85
CA SER A 261 -16.85 3.06 7.26
C SER A 261 -15.67 2.62 8.13
N ASN A 262 -15.14 1.41 7.90
CA ASN A 262 -13.95 0.91 8.60
C ASN A 262 -12.70 1.76 8.28
N PHE A 263 -12.55 2.20 7.03
CA PHE A 263 -11.49 3.14 6.64
C PHE A 263 -11.53 4.43 7.49
N VAL A 264 -12.70 5.07 7.61
CA VAL A 264 -12.85 6.33 8.37
C VAL A 264 -12.50 6.10 9.84
N GLU A 265 -13.04 5.04 10.43
CA GLU A 265 -12.77 4.72 11.83
C GLU A 265 -11.29 4.40 12.09
N THR A 266 -10.67 3.61 11.22
CA THR A 266 -9.25 3.26 11.34
C THR A 266 -8.37 4.52 11.27
N LYS A 267 -8.67 5.44 10.35
CA LYS A 267 -7.97 6.71 10.22
C LYS A 267 -8.09 7.56 11.49
N ASP A 268 -9.29 7.68 12.04
CA ASP A 268 -9.53 8.49 13.23
C ASP A 268 -8.84 7.90 14.47
N LEU A 269 -8.83 6.58 14.61
CA LEU A 269 -8.10 5.87 15.68
C LEU A 269 -6.58 6.02 15.52
N LEU A 270 -6.07 5.93 14.29
CA LEU A 270 -4.66 6.11 14.00
C LEU A 270 -4.18 7.52 14.37
N LEU A 271 -4.94 8.56 14.02
CA LEU A 271 -4.63 9.95 14.39
C LEU A 271 -4.61 10.15 15.91
N LYS A 272 -5.56 9.54 16.64
CA LYS A 272 -5.56 9.56 18.12
C LYS A 272 -4.31 8.90 18.71
N VAL A 273 -3.87 7.78 18.14
CA VAL A 273 -2.64 7.07 18.56
C VAL A 273 -1.39 7.89 18.26
N ALA A 274 -1.30 8.52 17.09
CA ALA A 274 -0.20 9.40 16.72
C ALA A 274 -0.22 10.74 17.50
N GLY A 275 -1.37 11.13 18.04
CA GLY A 275 -1.57 12.44 18.68
C GLY A 275 -1.68 13.59 17.67
N HIS A 276 -1.99 13.29 16.40
CA HIS A 276 -2.15 14.26 15.33
C HIS A 276 -3.62 14.67 15.18
N ARG A 277 -3.87 15.92 14.76
CA ARG A 277 -5.20 16.45 14.43
C ARG A 277 -5.58 16.18 12.98
N GLU A 278 -4.59 16.10 12.12
CA GLU A 278 -4.75 15.82 10.70
C GLU A 278 -3.62 14.95 10.17
N LEU A 279 -3.86 14.27 9.04
CA LEU A 279 -2.86 13.44 8.40
C LEU A 279 -1.61 14.25 8.07
N LEU A 280 -0.46 13.64 8.36
CA LEU A 280 0.88 14.17 8.13
C LEU A 280 1.14 15.50 8.84
N GLU A 281 0.54 15.71 10.02
CA GLU A 281 0.82 16.91 10.85
C GLU A 281 2.32 17.06 11.16
N GLY A 282 3.01 15.94 11.40
CA GLY A 282 4.46 15.91 11.63
C GLY A 282 5.34 16.00 10.37
N ASP A 283 4.78 15.98 9.16
CA ASP A 283 5.54 16.07 7.90
C ASP A 283 4.82 16.96 6.86
N PRO A 284 4.89 18.30 7.04
CA PRO A 284 4.24 19.24 6.12
C PRO A 284 4.85 19.21 4.70
N TYR A 285 6.11 18.79 4.55
CA TYR A 285 6.78 18.71 3.26
C TYR A 285 6.22 17.56 2.42
N LEU A 286 6.06 16.37 3.02
CA LEU A 286 5.42 15.25 2.36
C LEU A 286 3.96 15.58 2.04
N LYS A 287 3.23 16.16 3.00
CA LYS A 287 1.84 16.59 2.81
C LYS A 287 1.67 17.51 1.60
N GLN A 288 2.53 18.52 1.47
CA GLN A 288 2.51 19.43 0.33
C GLN A 288 2.74 18.70 -1.00
N ARG A 289 3.73 17.79 -1.04
CA ARG A 289 4.08 17.05 -2.27
C ARG A 289 2.94 16.15 -2.74
N LEU A 290 2.27 15.44 -1.82
CA LEU A 290 1.13 14.59 -2.15
C LEU A 290 -0.03 15.43 -2.70
N ARG A 291 -0.35 16.55 -2.02
CA ARG A 291 -1.44 17.45 -2.43
C ARG A 291 -1.27 18.04 -3.83
N LEU A 292 -0.03 18.29 -4.25
CA LEU A 292 0.26 18.81 -5.60
C LEU A 292 0.03 17.77 -6.71
N ARG A 293 0.05 16.47 -6.38
CA ARG A 293 -0.18 15.37 -7.34
C ARG A 293 -1.66 15.05 -7.49
N ASP A 294 -2.46 15.27 -6.44
CA ASP A 294 -3.86 14.83 -6.36
C ASP A 294 -4.71 15.23 -7.56
N SER A 295 -4.63 16.48 -8.04
CA SER A 295 -5.44 16.95 -9.17
C SER A 295 -5.26 16.11 -10.44
N TYR A 296 -4.03 15.68 -10.72
CA TYR A 296 -3.72 14.85 -11.89
C TYR A 296 -4.19 13.42 -11.67
N ILE A 297 -3.87 12.84 -10.50
CA ILE A 297 -4.22 11.46 -10.17
C ILE A 297 -5.75 11.29 -10.15
N THR A 298 -6.48 12.22 -9.52
CA THR A 298 -7.95 12.22 -9.47
C THR A 298 -8.59 12.31 -10.85
N THR A 299 -8.00 13.10 -11.76
CA THR A 299 -8.46 13.16 -13.16
C THR A 299 -8.30 11.79 -13.85
N LEU A 300 -7.16 11.13 -13.63
CA LEU A 300 -6.91 9.79 -14.16
C LEU A 300 -7.83 8.74 -13.51
N ASN A 301 -8.15 8.85 -12.22
CA ASN A 301 -9.08 7.96 -11.54
C ASN A 301 -10.50 8.05 -12.15
N GLY A 302 -10.99 9.27 -12.36
CA GLY A 302 -12.27 9.48 -13.04
C GLY A 302 -12.26 8.87 -14.45
N CYS A 303 -11.21 9.15 -15.23
CA CYS A 303 -11.03 8.56 -16.56
C CYS A 303 -11.01 7.02 -16.51
N GLN A 304 -10.27 6.44 -15.56
CA GLN A 304 -10.13 5.00 -15.38
C GLN A 304 -11.47 4.33 -15.05
N ALA A 305 -12.22 4.85 -14.07
CA ALA A 305 -13.48 4.25 -13.65
C ALA A 305 -14.51 4.22 -14.80
N TYR A 306 -14.66 5.32 -15.54
CA TYR A 306 -15.55 5.36 -16.71
C TYR A 306 -15.05 4.50 -17.88
N THR A 307 -13.73 4.39 -18.06
CA THR A 307 -13.13 3.51 -19.08
C THR A 307 -13.40 2.04 -18.76
N LEU A 308 -13.23 1.63 -17.49
CA LEU A 308 -13.59 0.28 -17.01
C LEU A 308 -15.08 -0.01 -17.22
N LYS A 309 -15.97 0.95 -16.92
CA LYS A 309 -17.40 0.79 -17.13
C LYS A 309 -17.73 0.54 -18.61
N ARG A 310 -17.13 1.31 -19.51
CA ARG A 310 -17.28 1.12 -20.97
C ARG A 310 -16.70 -0.21 -21.48
N ILE A 311 -15.62 -0.69 -20.87
CA ILE A 311 -15.01 -1.99 -21.21
C ILE A 311 -15.89 -3.15 -20.75
N ARG A 312 -16.45 -3.08 -19.54
CA ARG A 312 -17.15 -4.19 -18.89
C ARG A 312 -18.64 -4.28 -19.24
N ASP A 313 -19.27 -3.16 -19.60
CA ASP A 313 -20.69 -3.09 -19.95
C ASP A 313 -20.89 -2.56 -21.38
N PRO A 314 -21.13 -3.46 -22.36
CA PRO A 314 -21.36 -3.07 -23.76
C PRO A 314 -22.59 -2.18 -23.96
N ASN A 315 -23.54 -2.19 -23.04
CA ASN A 315 -24.77 -1.37 -23.11
C ASN A 315 -24.55 0.05 -22.60
N PHE A 316 -23.41 0.32 -21.94
CA PHE A 316 -23.06 1.66 -21.48
C PHE A 316 -22.49 2.48 -22.64
N HIS A 317 -23.38 3.10 -23.41
CA HIS A 317 -23.03 4.01 -24.48
C HIS A 317 -22.81 5.43 -23.94
N GLY A 318 -21.57 5.90 -23.99
CA GLY A 318 -21.29 7.33 -23.78
C GLY A 318 -21.68 8.14 -25.01
N ASN A 319 -22.29 9.30 -24.82
CA ASN A 319 -22.53 10.25 -25.92
C ASN A 319 -21.17 10.73 -26.45
N LEU A 320 -20.75 10.21 -27.61
CA LEU A 320 -19.53 10.64 -28.26
C LEU A 320 -19.70 12.08 -28.73
N ARG A 321 -18.87 12.97 -28.18
CA ARG A 321 -18.78 14.36 -28.64
C ARG A 321 -17.99 14.43 -29.96
N PRO A 322 -18.20 15.49 -30.77
CA PRO A 322 -17.31 15.80 -31.88
C PRO A 322 -15.85 15.89 -31.42
N HIS A 323 -14.91 15.44 -32.25
CA HIS A 323 -13.48 15.52 -31.94
C HIS A 323 -13.07 16.97 -31.64
N LEU A 324 -12.48 17.20 -30.46
CA LEU A 324 -12.06 18.53 -30.00
C LEU A 324 -10.63 18.89 -30.42
N SER A 325 -9.76 17.89 -30.62
CA SER A 325 -8.40 18.15 -31.10
C SER A 325 -8.47 18.67 -32.53
N LYS A 326 -7.93 19.86 -32.75
CA LYS A 326 -7.85 20.51 -34.07
C LYS A 326 -6.58 20.13 -34.83
N GLU A 327 -5.69 19.35 -34.21
CA GLU A 327 -4.49 18.82 -34.86
C GLU A 327 -4.86 17.65 -35.78
N THR A 328 -5.25 17.96 -37.00
CA THR A 328 -5.24 17.01 -38.13
C THR A 328 -3.83 16.96 -38.72
N SER A 329 -2.88 16.27 -38.07
CA SER A 329 -1.54 16.08 -38.65
C SER A 329 -1.18 14.62 -38.94
N SER A 330 -2.04 13.65 -38.61
CA SER A 330 -1.88 12.28 -39.09
C SER A 330 -3.01 11.92 -40.03
N THR A 331 -2.69 11.63 -41.29
CA THR A 331 -3.57 10.94 -42.26
C THR A 331 -3.94 9.51 -41.84
N LYS A 332 -3.50 9.08 -40.64
CA LYS A 332 -3.68 7.76 -40.08
C LYS A 332 -4.98 7.69 -39.27
N PRO A 333 -5.85 6.69 -39.52
CA PRO A 333 -7.00 6.39 -38.66
C PRO A 333 -6.62 6.31 -37.18
N ALA A 334 -7.55 6.63 -36.27
CA ALA A 334 -7.30 6.51 -34.82
C ALA A 334 -6.82 5.10 -34.40
N ALA A 335 -7.23 4.06 -35.13
CA ALA A 335 -6.76 2.69 -34.95
C ALA A 335 -5.24 2.53 -35.16
N ASP A 336 -4.62 3.33 -36.03
CA ASP A 336 -3.18 3.29 -36.31
C ASP A 336 -2.34 4.02 -35.23
N LEU A 337 -3.01 4.78 -34.36
CA LEU A 337 -2.40 5.46 -33.21
C LEU A 337 -2.45 4.58 -31.95
N VAL A 338 -3.30 3.55 -31.93
CA VAL A 338 -3.40 2.53 -30.86
C VAL A 338 -2.22 1.57 -31.03
N LYS A 339 -1.13 1.85 -30.32
CA LYS A 339 0.16 1.16 -30.51
C LYS A 339 0.59 0.34 -29.30
N LEU A 340 -0.07 0.49 -28.16
CA LEU A 340 0.37 -0.21 -26.94
C LEU A 340 0.00 -1.69 -26.97
N ASN A 341 -1.17 -2.04 -27.52
CA ASN A 341 -1.53 -3.43 -27.80
C ASN A 341 -2.28 -3.55 -29.16
N PRO A 342 -1.57 -3.86 -30.26
CA PRO A 342 -2.18 -3.99 -31.58
C PRO A 342 -3.08 -5.23 -31.72
N THR A 343 -3.05 -6.14 -30.73
CA THR A 343 -3.87 -7.36 -30.67
C THR A 343 -5.03 -7.25 -29.66
N SER A 344 -5.40 -6.02 -29.26
CA SER A 344 -6.48 -5.79 -28.30
C SER A 344 -7.81 -6.37 -28.76
N GLU A 345 -8.51 -7.06 -27.86
CA GLU A 345 -9.88 -7.55 -28.08
C GLU A 345 -10.94 -6.48 -27.73
N TYR A 346 -10.52 -5.35 -27.14
CA TYR A 346 -11.42 -4.25 -26.77
C TYR A 346 -11.58 -3.26 -27.93
N ALA A 347 -12.64 -2.42 -27.86
CA ALA A 347 -12.82 -1.37 -28.84
C ALA A 347 -11.57 -0.45 -28.91
N PRO A 348 -11.13 -0.03 -30.12
CA PRO A 348 -9.88 0.69 -30.30
C PRO A 348 -9.71 1.88 -29.34
N GLY A 349 -8.56 1.95 -28.69
CA GLY A 349 -8.17 3.02 -27.77
C GLY A 349 -8.62 2.86 -26.32
N LEU A 350 -9.55 1.94 -26.00
CA LEU A 350 -9.97 1.70 -24.61
C LEU A 350 -8.86 1.08 -23.77
N GLU A 351 -8.18 0.05 -24.30
CA GLU A 351 -7.05 -0.58 -23.62
C GLU A 351 -5.89 0.40 -23.42
N ASP A 352 -5.49 1.12 -24.47
CA ASP A 352 -4.40 2.10 -24.40
C ASP A 352 -4.72 3.22 -23.39
N THR A 353 -5.97 3.72 -23.37
CA THR A 353 -6.43 4.68 -22.37
C THR A 353 -6.34 4.11 -20.96
N LEU A 354 -6.78 2.86 -20.76
CA LEU A 354 -6.72 2.23 -19.45
C LEU A 354 -5.26 2.05 -19.00
N ILE A 355 -4.37 1.59 -19.88
CA ILE A 355 -2.93 1.45 -19.60
C ILE A 355 -2.32 2.81 -19.20
N LEU A 356 -2.67 3.89 -19.91
CA LEU A 356 -2.19 5.23 -19.58
C LEU A 356 -2.66 5.68 -18.19
N THR A 357 -3.93 5.45 -17.85
CA THR A 357 -4.42 5.76 -16.49
C THR A 357 -3.69 4.92 -15.44
N MET A 358 -3.49 3.62 -15.69
CA MET A 358 -2.81 2.74 -14.74
C MET A 358 -1.36 3.18 -14.48
N LYS A 359 -0.64 3.54 -15.54
CA LYS A 359 0.74 4.05 -15.44
C LYS A 359 0.77 5.40 -14.72
N GLY A 360 -0.11 6.33 -15.08
CA GLY A 360 -0.12 7.67 -14.52
C GLY A 360 -0.59 7.75 -13.06
N ILE A 361 -1.44 6.82 -12.61
CA ILE A 361 -1.82 6.71 -11.19
C ILE A 361 -0.70 6.03 -10.37
N ALA A 362 0.08 5.14 -10.99
CA ALA A 362 1.16 4.43 -10.31
C ALA A 362 2.46 5.24 -10.19
N ALA A 363 2.63 6.26 -11.04
CA ALA A 363 3.70 7.25 -10.96
C ALA A 363 3.34 8.35 -9.94
#